data_AF-A0A917WZF0-F1
#
_entry.id   AF-A0A917WZF0-F1
#
_cell.length_a   1.000
_cell.length_b   1.000
_cell.length_c   1.000
_cell.angle_alpha   90.00
_cell.angle_beta   90.00
_cell.angle_gamma   90.00
#
_symmetry.space_group_name_H-M   'P 1'
#
loop_
_entity.id
_entity.type
_entity.pdbx_description
1 polymer ?
#
loop_
_entity_poly.entity_id
_entity_poly.type
_entity_poly.pdbx_seq_one_letter_code
_entity_poly.pdbx_strand_id
1 'polypeptide(L)'
;MFNSPNEIKATKVINIVQSNYVSLEINDKLIQSGTEQQYLLDDFIPKLSRYTIKDYEGELPNNQTFKVKILGDKMITLYDNDYLVVGEEKYKIQEGEINLEWFYNYLTNSQLSYTEVRKESLNKDIQSFFQGVKEENGIHLYLDNHNAAIFVYLNGSNVVQGEEAMYFTEFDVESDNETLNLLYKSDKTSDHSNSTWEYELFYKVNLDKDYEEMKLFNNGNETHLGTISGNN
;
A
#
# COMPACT_ATOMS: atom_id res chain seq x y z
N MET A 1 -19.43 51.09 8.01
CA MET A 1 -18.77 50.29 6.95
C MET A 1 -18.33 48.99 7.58
N PHE A 2 -18.99 47.88 7.27
CA PHE A 2 -18.48 46.57 7.63
C PHE A 2 -17.44 46.21 6.57
N ASN A 3 -16.16 46.21 6.93
CA ASN A 3 -15.13 45.66 6.06
C ASN A 3 -15.48 44.19 5.84
N SER A 4 -15.78 43.82 4.60
CA SER A 4 -15.89 42.42 4.24
C SER A 4 -14.53 41.78 4.52
N PRO A 5 -14.46 40.64 5.22
CA PRO A 5 -13.17 40.02 5.51
C PRO A 5 -12.43 39.75 4.19
N ASN A 6 -11.14 40.07 4.15
CA ASN A 6 -10.34 39.91 2.95
C ASN A 6 -10.11 38.42 2.69
N GLU A 7 -10.23 38.01 1.43
CA GLU A 7 -9.83 36.66 1.02
C GLU A 7 -8.32 36.49 1.13
N ILE A 8 -7.90 35.34 1.64
CA ILE A 8 -6.50 34.99 1.88
C ILE A 8 -6.21 33.75 1.04
N LYS A 9 -5.15 33.78 0.23
CA LYS A 9 -4.65 32.55 -0.40
C LYS A 9 -4.11 31.63 0.67
N ALA A 10 -4.53 30.36 0.67
CA ALA A 10 -4.08 29.39 1.65
C ALA A 10 -2.56 29.18 1.60
N THR A 11 -1.88 29.45 0.47
CA THR A 11 -0.41 29.49 0.38
C THR A 11 0.26 30.32 1.48
N LYS A 12 -0.34 31.45 1.90
CA LYS A 12 0.21 32.28 2.99
C LYS A 12 0.13 31.60 4.35
N VAL A 13 -0.87 30.74 4.54
CA VAL A 13 -1.09 29.95 5.76
C VAL A 13 -0.29 28.65 5.73
N ILE A 14 -0.11 28.07 4.54
CA ILE A 14 0.49 26.75 4.32
C ILE A 14 2.01 26.81 4.22
N ASN A 15 2.58 27.91 3.72
CA ASN A 15 4.04 28.13 3.76
C ASN A 15 4.63 28.10 5.18
N ILE A 16 3.78 28.26 6.22
CA ILE A 16 4.18 28.13 7.63
C ILE A 16 4.30 26.67 8.06
N VAL A 17 3.63 25.73 7.37
CA VAL A 17 3.49 24.32 7.81
C VAL A 17 4.25 23.34 6.92
N GLN A 18 4.55 23.71 5.67
CA GLN A 18 5.12 22.81 4.65
C GLN A 18 6.47 22.16 5.00
N SER A 19 7.22 22.67 5.98
CA SER A 19 8.59 22.21 6.22
C SER A 19 8.70 21.06 7.24
N ASN A 20 7.72 20.86 8.13
CA ASN A 20 7.88 20.06 9.36
C ASN A 20 6.65 19.21 9.72
N TYR A 21 5.99 18.58 8.75
CA TYR A 21 4.89 17.63 9.04
C TYR A 21 5.45 16.28 9.50
N VAL A 22 4.76 15.65 10.45
CA VAL A 22 5.11 14.37 11.08
C VAL A 22 4.14 13.27 10.63
N SER A 23 2.86 13.60 10.46
CA SER A 23 1.86 12.63 10.03
C SER A 23 0.62 13.28 9.42
N LEU A 24 -0.14 12.47 8.69
CA LEU A 24 -1.44 12.80 8.14
C LEU A 24 -2.44 11.71 8.51
N GLU A 25 -3.54 12.12 9.14
CA GLU A 25 -4.65 11.25 9.52
C GLU A 25 -5.87 11.63 8.68
N ILE A 26 -6.41 10.72 7.88
CA ILE A 26 -7.70 10.89 7.21
C ILE A 26 -8.72 9.98 7.89
N ASN A 27 -9.69 10.58 8.59
CA ASN A 27 -10.66 9.92 9.45
C ASN A 27 -10.00 9.05 10.54
N ASP A 28 -9.70 7.80 10.23
CA ASP A 28 -9.10 6.79 11.11
C ASP A 28 -7.76 6.24 10.58
N LYS A 29 -7.33 6.65 9.38
CA LYS A 29 -6.11 6.14 8.71
C LYS A 29 -4.95 7.10 8.86
N LEU A 30 -3.81 6.60 9.33
CA LEU A 30 -2.63 7.38 9.64
C LEU A 30 -1.48 7.06 8.67
N ILE A 31 -0.88 8.11 8.12
CA ILE A 31 0.36 8.07 7.34
C ILE A 31 1.44 8.79 8.15
N GLN A 32 2.58 8.14 8.41
CA GLN A 32 3.72 8.77 9.09
C GLN A 32 4.77 9.25 8.07
N SER A 33 5.39 10.39 8.34
CA SER A 33 6.50 10.91 7.53
C SER A 33 7.71 9.96 7.57
N GLY A 34 8.45 9.87 6.47
CA GLY A 34 9.64 9.02 6.38
C GLY A 34 9.33 7.53 6.22
N THR A 35 8.07 7.19 5.95
CA THR A 35 7.64 5.85 5.54
C THR A 35 7.55 5.75 4.02
N GLU A 36 7.27 4.56 3.50
CA GLU A 36 7.11 4.32 2.06
C GLU A 36 5.90 5.03 1.48
N GLN A 37 4.93 5.39 2.32
CA GLN A 37 3.75 6.17 1.97
C GLN A 37 4.02 7.69 1.99
N GLN A 38 5.27 8.12 2.20
CA GLN A 38 5.68 9.53 2.18
C GLN A 38 5.25 10.28 0.92
N TYR A 39 5.20 9.62 -0.24
CA TYR A 39 4.72 10.24 -1.48
C TYR A 39 3.27 10.74 -1.40
N LEU A 40 2.43 10.14 -0.55
CA LEU A 40 1.05 10.60 -0.33
C LEU A 40 1.02 11.91 0.47
N LEU A 41 1.93 12.07 1.43
CA LEU A 41 2.14 13.35 2.12
C LEU A 41 2.64 14.40 1.12
N ASP A 42 3.63 14.04 0.31
CA ASP A 42 4.21 14.94 -0.69
C ASP A 42 3.23 15.32 -1.81
N ASP A 43 2.24 14.48 -2.11
CA ASP A 43 1.16 14.80 -3.05
C ASP A 43 0.02 15.60 -2.39
N PHE A 44 -0.35 15.29 -1.15
CA PHE A 44 -1.46 15.95 -0.46
C PHE A 44 -1.11 17.37 0.01
N ILE A 45 0.03 17.54 0.70
CA ILE A 45 0.40 18.79 1.37
C ILE A 45 0.48 19.99 0.39
N PRO A 46 1.11 19.88 -0.79
CA PRO A 46 1.13 20.98 -1.75
C PRO A 46 -0.26 21.34 -2.29
N LYS A 47 -1.22 20.41 -2.32
CA LYS A 47 -2.57 20.67 -2.86
C LYS A 47 -3.38 21.62 -1.97
N LEU A 48 -3.14 21.63 -0.67
CA LEU A 48 -3.79 22.58 0.25
C LEU A 48 -3.54 24.03 -0.19
N SER A 49 -2.40 24.31 -0.81
CA SER A 49 -2.02 25.65 -1.27
C SER A 49 -2.95 26.21 -2.34
N ARG A 50 -3.77 25.35 -2.95
CA ARG A 50 -4.74 25.70 -3.99
C ARG A 50 -6.02 26.30 -3.42
N TYR A 51 -6.22 26.28 -2.10
CA TYR A 51 -7.41 26.87 -1.49
C TYR A 51 -7.34 28.40 -1.40
N THR A 52 -8.49 29.02 -1.58
CA THR A 52 -8.77 30.40 -1.17
C THR A 52 -9.64 30.34 0.08
N ILE A 53 -9.24 31.02 1.15
CA ILE A 53 -9.88 30.94 2.45
C ILE A 53 -10.24 32.31 3.01
N LYS A 54 -11.15 32.33 3.99
CA LYS A 54 -11.63 33.54 4.67
C LYS A 54 -11.83 33.25 6.16
N ASP A 55 -11.51 34.22 7.02
CA ASP A 55 -11.70 34.10 8.47
C ASP A 55 -13.14 33.68 8.81
N TYR A 56 -13.27 32.76 9.77
CA TYR A 56 -14.56 32.21 10.19
C TYR A 56 -14.67 32.16 11.71
N GLU A 57 -15.55 32.99 12.28
CA GLU A 57 -15.76 33.06 13.73
C GLU A 57 -16.86 32.11 14.24
N GLY A 58 -17.51 31.37 13.36
CA GLY A 58 -18.62 30.50 13.71
C GLY A 58 -18.20 29.16 14.36
N GLU A 59 -19.21 28.40 14.76
CA GLU A 59 -19.04 27.00 15.15
C GLU A 59 -18.84 26.13 13.90
N LEU A 60 -17.99 25.12 14.03
CA LEU A 60 -17.82 24.13 12.97
C LEU A 60 -19.03 23.19 12.99
N PRO A 61 -19.47 22.66 11.84
CA PRO A 61 -20.51 21.64 11.81
C PRO A 61 -20.15 20.43 12.68
N ASN A 62 -21.14 19.60 13.05
CA ASN A 62 -20.85 18.36 13.79
C ASN A 62 -20.90 17.12 12.90
N ASN A 63 -21.42 17.24 11.68
CA ASN A 63 -21.71 16.14 10.76
C ASN A 63 -20.76 16.15 9.55
N GLN A 64 -19.47 15.92 9.81
CA GLN A 64 -18.47 15.84 8.74
C GLN A 64 -18.31 14.43 8.17
N THR A 65 -18.12 14.35 6.86
CA THR A 65 -17.83 13.08 6.16
C THR A 65 -16.34 12.74 6.21
N PHE A 66 -15.50 13.75 6.03
CA PHE A 66 -14.04 13.67 6.06
C PHE A 66 -13.46 14.67 7.05
N LYS A 67 -12.56 14.15 7.89
CA LYS A 67 -11.70 14.92 8.78
C LYS A 67 -10.25 14.54 8.52
N VAL A 68 -9.49 15.47 7.94
CA VAL A 68 -8.04 15.29 7.75
C VAL A 68 -7.30 16.07 8.81
N LYS A 69 -6.45 15.42 9.60
CA LYS A 69 -5.53 16.08 10.53
C LYS A 69 -4.11 15.94 10.02
N ILE A 70 -3.36 17.02 10.09
CA ILE A 70 -1.95 17.03 9.71
C ILE A 70 -1.19 17.49 10.94
N LEU A 71 -0.36 16.60 11.47
CA LEU A 71 0.49 16.88 12.61
C LEU A 71 1.84 17.38 12.11
N GLY A 72 2.35 18.41 12.76
CA GLY A 72 3.65 19.04 12.51
C GLY A 72 3.88 20.12 13.56
N ASP A 73 4.64 21.16 13.23
CA ASP A 73 4.83 22.31 14.14
C ASP A 73 3.52 23.00 14.53
N LYS A 74 2.55 23.03 13.60
CA LYS A 74 1.17 23.45 13.86
C LYS A 74 0.21 22.40 13.33
N MET A 75 -0.78 22.04 14.15
CA MET A 75 -1.86 21.17 13.73
C MET A 75 -2.73 21.88 12.70
N ILE A 76 -2.89 21.25 11.53
CA ILE A 76 -3.92 21.63 10.55
C ILE A 76 -5.04 20.61 10.62
N THR A 77 -6.28 21.08 10.52
CA THR A 77 -7.44 20.19 10.30
C THR A 77 -8.28 20.70 9.14
N LEU A 78 -8.54 19.83 8.17
CA LEU A 78 -9.45 20.08 7.05
C LEU A 78 -10.74 19.27 7.27
N TYR A 79 -11.87 19.93 7.10
CA TYR A 79 -13.20 19.36 7.25
C TYR A 79 -13.95 19.47 5.92
N ASP A 80 -14.24 18.34 5.27
CA ASP A 80 -15.05 18.21 4.04
C ASP A 80 -14.71 19.13 2.85
N ASN A 81 -13.55 19.79 2.84
CA ASN A 81 -13.25 20.92 1.94
C ASN A 81 -14.08 22.20 2.18
N ASP A 82 -14.81 22.28 3.28
CA ASP A 82 -15.57 23.47 3.66
C ASP A 82 -14.79 24.37 4.63
N TYR A 83 -14.03 23.75 5.54
CA TYR A 83 -13.35 24.47 6.62
C TYR A 83 -11.91 23.99 6.80
N LEU A 84 -11.03 24.96 7.04
CA LEU A 84 -9.64 24.73 7.40
C LEU A 84 -9.37 25.35 8.77
N VAL A 85 -8.77 24.59 9.68
CA VAL A 85 -8.37 25.03 11.01
C VAL A 85 -6.86 24.93 11.11
N VAL A 86 -6.20 25.99 11.59
CA VAL A 86 -4.75 26.03 11.77
C VAL A 86 -4.45 26.49 13.19
N GLY A 87 -4.05 25.56 14.05
CA GLY A 87 -4.00 25.82 15.49
C GLY A 87 -5.40 26.15 16.04
N GLU A 88 -5.58 27.39 16.49
CA GLU A 88 -6.86 27.90 17.03
C GLU A 88 -7.66 28.71 15.98
N GLU A 89 -7.04 29.08 14.87
CA GLU A 89 -7.64 29.92 13.84
C GLU A 89 -8.50 29.08 12.89
N LYS A 90 -9.70 29.58 12.57
CA LYS A 90 -10.67 28.90 11.72
C LYS A 90 -10.93 29.70 10.45
N TYR A 91 -11.00 28.99 9.35
CA TYR A 91 -11.27 29.56 8.04
C TYR A 91 -12.32 28.77 7.29
N LYS A 92 -13.13 29.48 6.50
CA LYS A 92 -14.04 28.90 5.52
C LYS A 92 -13.38 28.93 4.14
N ILE A 93 -13.38 27.80 3.47
CA ILE A 93 -12.88 27.69 2.09
C ILE A 93 -13.90 28.35 1.15
N GLN A 94 -13.40 29.24 0.30
CA GLN A 94 -14.19 29.95 -0.72
C GLN A 94 -14.01 29.30 -2.09
N GLU A 95 -12.80 28.84 -2.39
CA GLU A 95 -12.46 28.20 -3.66
C GLU A 95 -11.39 27.14 -3.47
N GLY A 96 -11.42 26.13 -4.36
CA GLY A 96 -10.49 25.01 -4.38
C GLY A 96 -11.04 23.80 -3.61
N GLU A 97 -10.73 22.61 -4.12
CA GLU A 97 -11.19 21.34 -3.57
C GLU A 97 -10.13 20.25 -3.79
N ILE A 98 -10.01 19.33 -2.84
CA ILE A 98 -9.25 18.09 -2.98
C ILE A 98 -10.25 16.93 -2.96
N ASN A 99 -10.06 15.95 -3.86
CA ASN A 99 -10.86 14.73 -3.85
C ASN A 99 -10.51 13.85 -2.64
N LEU A 100 -11.12 14.15 -1.49
CA LEU A 100 -10.88 13.46 -0.22
C LEU A 100 -11.37 12.00 -0.24
N GLU A 101 -12.43 11.73 -0.99
CA GLU A 101 -12.93 10.37 -1.19
C GLU A 101 -11.93 9.50 -1.93
N TRP A 102 -11.32 10.00 -3.00
CA TRP A 102 -10.25 9.30 -3.70
C TRP A 102 -9.04 9.06 -2.78
N PHE A 103 -8.61 10.06 -2.00
CA PHE A 103 -7.51 9.91 -1.05
C PHE A 103 -7.82 8.87 0.02
N TYR A 104 -9.03 8.90 0.60
CA TYR A 104 -9.44 7.93 1.60
C TYR A 104 -9.54 6.52 1.00
N ASN A 105 -10.16 6.38 -0.16
CA ASN A 105 -10.26 5.10 -0.87
C ASN A 105 -8.88 4.54 -1.26
N TYR A 106 -7.92 5.39 -1.60
CA TYR A 106 -6.55 4.97 -1.84
C TYR A 106 -5.90 4.42 -0.56
N LEU A 107 -6.18 5.03 0.60
CA LEU A 107 -5.71 4.55 1.90
C LEU A 107 -6.46 3.31 2.43
N THR A 108 -7.67 3.04 1.97
CA THR A 108 -8.53 1.98 2.50
C THR A 108 -8.71 0.77 1.60
N ASN A 109 -8.34 0.83 0.31
CA ASN A 109 -8.59 -0.25 -0.66
C ASN A 109 -7.38 -1.16 -0.97
N SER A 110 -6.32 -1.17 -0.17
CA SER A 110 -5.43 -2.34 -0.20
C SER A 110 -6.13 -3.47 0.57
N GLN A 111 -6.94 -4.28 -0.12
CA GLN A 111 -7.36 -5.59 0.40
C GLN A 111 -6.23 -6.59 0.14
N LEU A 112 -6.00 -7.48 1.11
CA LEU A 112 -5.10 -8.60 0.91
C LEU A 112 -5.63 -9.37 -0.29
N SER A 113 -4.81 -9.43 -1.33
CA SER A 113 -5.20 -9.98 -2.61
C SER A 113 -3.98 -10.52 -3.32
N TYR A 114 -4.22 -11.44 -4.24
CA TYR A 114 -3.18 -11.94 -5.11
C TYR A 114 -3.68 -12.01 -6.54
N THR A 115 -2.74 -11.90 -7.48
CA THR A 115 -2.97 -12.14 -8.89
C THR A 115 -1.82 -12.95 -9.44
N GLU A 116 -2.15 -13.94 -10.26
CA GLU A 116 -1.15 -14.60 -11.09
C GLU A 116 -0.63 -13.62 -12.15
N VAL A 117 0.68 -13.63 -12.36
CA VAL A 117 1.38 -12.72 -13.27
C VAL A 117 2.31 -13.49 -14.18
N ARG A 118 2.62 -12.92 -15.34
CA ARG A 118 3.63 -13.50 -16.24
C ARG A 118 5.01 -13.01 -15.85
N LYS A 119 6.02 -13.89 -15.88
CA LYS A 119 7.42 -13.51 -15.60
C LYS A 119 7.86 -12.30 -16.43
N GLU A 120 7.46 -12.23 -17.70
CA GLU A 120 7.83 -11.15 -18.62
C GLU A 120 7.21 -9.79 -18.25
N SER A 121 6.13 -9.79 -17.45
CA SER A 121 5.46 -8.57 -16.98
C SER A 121 6.10 -7.96 -15.74
N LEU A 122 6.98 -8.71 -15.06
CA LEU A 122 7.68 -8.25 -13.87
C LEU A 122 8.74 -7.19 -14.21
N ASN A 123 9.12 -6.36 -13.25
CA ASN A 123 10.23 -5.44 -13.45
C ASN A 123 11.58 -6.20 -13.56
N LYS A 124 12.63 -5.53 -14.06
CA LYS A 124 13.93 -6.17 -14.32
C LYS A 124 14.61 -6.74 -13.08
N ASP A 125 14.42 -6.12 -11.92
CA ASP A 125 15.07 -6.52 -10.69
C ASP A 125 14.45 -7.82 -10.18
N ILE A 126 13.12 -7.91 -10.16
CA ILE A 126 12.38 -9.12 -9.81
C ILE A 126 12.68 -10.25 -10.80
N GLN A 127 12.69 -9.95 -12.11
CA GLN A 127 13.04 -10.94 -13.14
C GLN A 127 14.46 -11.49 -12.93
N SER A 128 15.42 -10.62 -12.63
CA SER A 128 16.81 -11.01 -12.40
C SER A 128 16.94 -11.88 -11.16
N PHE A 129 16.23 -11.54 -10.08
CA PHE A 129 16.17 -12.36 -8.87
C PHE A 129 15.60 -13.75 -9.15
N PHE A 130 14.40 -13.86 -9.73
CA PHE A 130 13.78 -15.16 -10.04
C PHE A 130 14.58 -15.98 -11.03
N GLN A 131 15.30 -15.33 -11.96
CA GLN A 131 16.23 -16.03 -12.84
C GLN A 131 17.44 -16.61 -12.07
N GLY A 132 17.90 -15.91 -11.03
CA GLY A 132 19.02 -16.36 -10.19
C GLY A 132 18.71 -17.59 -9.35
N VAL A 133 17.44 -17.78 -8.95
CA VAL A 133 16.98 -18.93 -8.15
C VAL A 133 16.30 -20.02 -8.99
N LYS A 134 16.38 -19.96 -10.32
CA LYS A 134 15.64 -20.87 -11.21
C LYS A 134 16.01 -22.35 -11.02
N GLU A 135 17.26 -22.64 -10.71
CA GLU A 135 17.75 -24.02 -10.53
C GLU A 135 17.43 -24.59 -9.12
N GLU A 136 16.78 -23.81 -8.26
CA GLU A 136 16.36 -24.20 -6.91
C GLU A 136 14.86 -24.46 -6.89
N ASN A 137 14.43 -25.67 -6.54
CA ASN A 137 13.02 -25.92 -6.25
C ASN A 137 12.63 -25.28 -4.92
N GLY A 138 11.41 -24.76 -4.85
CA GLY A 138 10.88 -24.14 -3.65
C GLY A 138 10.00 -22.94 -3.94
N ILE A 139 9.69 -22.21 -2.87
CA ILE A 139 8.87 -21.00 -2.91
C ILE A 139 9.80 -19.82 -2.62
N HIS A 140 10.04 -18.99 -3.62
CA HIS A 140 10.96 -17.84 -3.53
C HIS A 140 10.18 -16.54 -3.50
N LEU A 141 10.69 -15.57 -2.75
CA LEU A 141 9.98 -14.31 -2.48
C LEU A 141 10.84 -13.11 -2.84
N TYR A 142 10.22 -12.12 -3.47
CA TYR A 142 10.77 -10.79 -3.60
C TYR A 142 9.85 -9.79 -2.90
N LEU A 143 10.35 -9.15 -1.84
CA LEU A 143 9.67 -8.12 -1.08
C LEU A 143 9.85 -6.78 -1.81
N ASP A 144 8.76 -6.25 -2.36
CA ASP A 144 8.70 -4.93 -2.97
C ASP A 144 8.12 -3.95 -1.97
N ASN A 145 8.96 -3.57 -1.00
CA ASN A 145 8.57 -2.77 0.14
C ASN A 145 8.00 -1.42 -0.35
N HIS A 146 8.65 -0.76 -1.32
CA HIS A 146 8.15 0.47 -1.95
C HIS A 146 6.69 0.44 -2.43
N ASN A 147 6.15 -0.73 -2.77
CA ASN A 147 4.80 -0.89 -3.31
C ASN A 147 3.88 -1.73 -2.41
N ALA A 148 4.26 -2.00 -1.15
CA ALA A 148 3.54 -2.87 -0.23
C ALA A 148 3.11 -4.19 -0.90
N ALA A 149 4.05 -4.82 -1.62
CA ALA A 149 3.77 -5.99 -2.43
C ALA A 149 4.83 -7.08 -2.24
N ILE A 150 4.42 -8.32 -2.43
CA ILE A 150 5.30 -9.49 -2.42
C ILE A 150 5.12 -10.21 -3.74
N PHE A 151 6.22 -10.51 -4.42
CA PHE A 151 6.21 -11.38 -5.57
C PHE A 151 6.63 -12.78 -5.14
N VAL A 152 5.80 -13.76 -5.48
CA VAL A 152 6.00 -15.18 -5.12
C VAL A 152 6.33 -15.95 -6.40
N TYR A 153 7.37 -16.77 -6.34
CA TYR A 153 7.74 -17.71 -7.39
C TYR A 153 7.67 -19.13 -6.83
N LEU A 154 6.71 -19.92 -7.33
CA LEU A 154 6.60 -21.35 -7.04
C LEU A 154 7.39 -22.13 -8.10
N ASN A 155 8.43 -22.87 -7.70
CA ASN A 155 9.29 -23.64 -8.59
C ASN A 155 9.31 -25.13 -8.24
N GLY A 156 8.71 -25.95 -9.09
CA GLY A 156 8.75 -27.42 -9.04
C GLY A 156 9.38 -28.05 -10.28
N SER A 157 9.95 -27.23 -11.18
CA SER A 157 10.39 -27.64 -12.51
C SER A 157 11.68 -28.47 -12.54
N ASN A 158 12.50 -28.39 -11.50
CA ASN A 158 13.78 -29.10 -11.46
C ASN A 158 13.56 -30.53 -10.98
N VAL A 159 13.40 -31.46 -11.91
CA VAL A 159 13.14 -32.87 -11.60
C VAL A 159 14.42 -33.68 -11.74
N VAL A 160 14.79 -34.41 -10.70
CA VAL A 160 15.87 -35.40 -10.77
C VAL A 160 15.38 -36.61 -11.55
N GLN A 161 16.18 -37.08 -12.51
CA GLN A 161 15.80 -38.22 -13.36
C GLN A 161 15.43 -39.45 -12.51
N GLY A 162 14.19 -39.91 -12.65
CA GLY A 162 13.65 -41.05 -11.89
C GLY A 162 12.80 -40.68 -10.68
N GLU A 163 12.66 -39.39 -10.37
CA GLU A 163 11.74 -38.88 -9.34
C GLU A 163 10.45 -38.33 -9.93
N GLU A 164 9.41 -38.26 -9.10
CA GLU A 164 8.16 -37.61 -9.47
C GLU A 164 8.34 -36.08 -9.51
N ALA A 165 7.78 -35.44 -10.53
CA ALA A 165 7.73 -34.00 -10.65
C ALA A 165 6.63 -33.41 -9.77
N MET A 166 6.88 -32.25 -9.18
CA MET A 166 5.88 -31.49 -8.44
C MET A 166 5.20 -30.48 -9.36
N TYR A 167 3.88 -30.42 -9.35
CA TYR A 167 3.12 -29.38 -10.01
C TYR A 167 2.15 -28.72 -9.03
N PHE A 168 1.81 -27.46 -9.29
CA PHE A 168 0.97 -26.65 -8.42
C PHE A 168 -0.48 -26.65 -8.91
N THR A 169 -1.42 -26.65 -7.96
CA THR A 169 -2.86 -26.75 -8.26
C THR A 169 -3.66 -25.58 -7.69
N GLU A 170 -3.15 -24.91 -6.65
CA GLU A 170 -3.84 -23.81 -5.99
C GLU A 170 -2.83 -22.91 -5.28
N PHE A 171 -3.15 -21.62 -5.20
CA PHE A 171 -2.43 -20.64 -4.41
C PHE A 171 -3.47 -19.73 -3.75
N ASP A 172 -3.25 -19.33 -2.51
CA ASP A 172 -4.10 -18.41 -1.77
C ASP A 172 -3.28 -17.62 -0.73
N VAL A 173 -3.87 -16.56 -0.20
CA VAL A 173 -3.29 -15.76 0.88
C VAL A 173 -4.33 -15.46 1.94
N GLU A 174 -3.93 -15.60 3.20
CA GLU A 174 -4.80 -15.31 4.34
C GLU A 174 -4.08 -14.43 5.35
N SER A 175 -4.85 -13.62 6.06
CA SER A 175 -4.39 -12.78 7.15
C SER A 175 -4.82 -13.42 8.47
N ASP A 176 -3.87 -13.70 9.36
CA ASP A 176 -4.14 -14.06 10.76
C ASP A 176 -3.46 -13.06 11.70
N ASN A 177 -4.23 -12.06 12.14
CA ASN A 177 -3.74 -10.94 12.95
C ASN A 177 -2.51 -10.23 12.36
N GLU A 178 -1.30 -10.55 12.82
CA GLU A 178 -0.03 -9.96 12.39
C GLU A 178 0.79 -10.92 11.50
N THR A 179 0.23 -12.08 11.16
CA THR A 179 0.85 -13.10 10.31
C THR A 179 0.21 -13.14 8.93
N LEU A 180 1.05 -13.05 7.89
CA LEU A 180 0.67 -13.34 6.51
C LEU A 180 0.86 -14.83 6.24
N ASN A 181 -0.22 -15.52 5.89
CA ASN A 181 -0.18 -16.91 5.48
C ASN A 181 -0.19 -16.99 3.95
N LEU A 182 0.87 -17.55 3.39
CA LEU A 182 0.92 -17.97 1.98
C LEU A 182 0.53 -19.44 1.92
N LEU A 183 -0.51 -19.77 1.15
CA LEU A 183 -1.02 -21.12 1.03
C LEU A 183 -0.86 -21.60 -0.40
N TYR A 184 -0.41 -22.84 -0.58
CA TYR A 184 -0.43 -23.48 -1.88
C TYR A 184 -0.78 -24.96 -1.77
N LYS A 185 -1.30 -25.49 -2.88
CA LYS A 185 -1.49 -26.94 -3.06
C LYS A 185 -0.59 -27.45 -4.17
N SER A 186 -0.08 -28.64 -3.96
CA SER A 186 0.80 -29.31 -4.90
C SER A 186 0.53 -30.81 -4.92
N ASP A 187 0.72 -31.38 -6.10
CA ASP A 187 0.65 -32.83 -6.34
C ASP A 187 1.90 -33.31 -7.08
N LYS A 188 2.06 -34.63 -7.14
CA LYS A 188 3.20 -35.28 -7.78
C LYS A 188 2.79 -36.14 -8.96
N THR A 189 3.72 -36.31 -9.89
CA THR A 189 3.49 -37.08 -11.10
C THR A 189 4.76 -37.66 -11.71
N SER A 190 4.63 -38.82 -12.35
CA SER A 190 5.68 -39.43 -13.17
C SER A 190 5.56 -39.11 -14.66
N ASP A 191 4.48 -38.43 -15.09
CA ASP A 191 4.27 -38.07 -16.50
C ASP A 191 4.82 -36.68 -16.83
N HIS A 192 6.13 -36.60 -17.02
CA HIS A 192 6.81 -35.35 -17.34
C HIS A 192 6.40 -34.72 -18.70
N SER A 193 5.55 -35.39 -19.49
CA SER A 193 5.16 -34.93 -20.82
C SER A 193 3.86 -34.12 -20.85
N ASN A 194 3.15 -34.04 -19.73
CA ASN A 194 1.88 -33.34 -19.67
C ASN A 194 2.07 -31.81 -19.64
N SER A 195 1.69 -31.15 -20.74
CA SER A 195 1.81 -29.70 -20.91
C SER A 195 0.72 -28.88 -20.20
N THR A 196 -0.24 -29.52 -19.52
CA THR A 196 -1.28 -28.82 -18.75
C THR A 196 -0.89 -28.61 -17.28
N TRP A 197 0.27 -29.10 -16.86
CA TRP A 197 0.74 -28.95 -15.48
C TRP A 197 1.65 -27.74 -15.34
N GLU A 198 1.34 -26.96 -14.31
CA GLU A 198 2.05 -25.73 -13.98
C GLU A 198 3.18 -26.04 -13.00
N TYR A 199 4.41 -26.11 -13.52
CA TYR A 199 5.62 -26.40 -12.75
C TYR A 199 6.34 -25.12 -12.26
N GLU A 200 6.03 -23.98 -12.87
CA GLU A 200 6.53 -22.65 -12.52
C GLU A 200 5.34 -21.68 -12.49
N LEU A 201 5.05 -21.07 -11.33
CA LEU A 201 3.98 -20.07 -11.19
C LEU A 201 4.50 -18.81 -10.52
N PHE A 202 3.99 -17.66 -10.94
CA PHE A 202 4.37 -16.35 -10.41
C PHE A 202 3.13 -15.60 -9.93
N TYR A 203 3.17 -15.09 -8.71
CA TYR A 203 2.09 -14.32 -8.12
C TYR A 203 2.59 -12.96 -7.65
N LYS A 204 1.73 -11.96 -7.75
CA LYS A 204 1.85 -10.70 -7.02
C LYS A 204 0.82 -10.70 -5.90
N VAL A 205 1.28 -10.58 -4.66
CA VAL A 205 0.45 -10.38 -3.47
C VAL A 205 0.49 -8.89 -3.13
N ASN A 206 -0.67 -8.25 -3.06
CA ASN A 206 -0.79 -6.88 -2.57
C ASN A 206 -1.16 -6.95 -1.09
N LEU A 207 -0.34 -6.34 -0.24
CA LEU A 207 -0.54 -6.33 1.20
C LEU A 207 -1.56 -5.26 1.59
N ASP A 208 -2.41 -5.59 2.56
CA ASP A 208 -3.38 -4.68 3.17
C ASP A 208 -2.82 -3.91 4.37
N LYS A 209 -1.72 -4.39 4.93
CA LYS A 209 -1.01 -3.85 6.09
C LYS A 209 0.39 -4.44 6.14
N ASP A 210 1.20 -3.93 7.07
CA ASP A 210 2.47 -4.55 7.42
C ASP A 210 2.23 -5.78 8.30
N TYR A 211 2.94 -6.86 8.00
CA TYR A 211 2.88 -8.13 8.73
C TYR A 211 4.19 -8.35 9.49
N GLU A 212 4.10 -8.76 10.75
CA GLU A 212 5.28 -9.07 11.57
C GLU A 212 5.90 -10.42 11.20
N GLU A 213 5.06 -11.37 10.76
CA GLU A 213 5.47 -12.73 10.45
C GLU A 213 4.88 -13.17 9.11
N MET A 214 5.61 -14.02 8.39
CA MET A 214 5.13 -14.70 7.19
C MET A 214 5.31 -16.20 7.33
N LYS A 215 4.23 -16.95 7.09
CA LYS A 215 4.23 -18.42 7.13
C LYS A 215 3.80 -18.98 5.79
N LEU A 216 4.34 -20.14 5.46
CA LEU A 216 4.05 -20.86 4.24
C LEU A 216 3.40 -22.20 4.58
N PHE A 217 2.30 -22.52 3.91
CA PHE A 217 1.58 -23.78 4.08
C PHE A 217 1.46 -24.52 2.75
N ASN A 218 1.88 -25.77 2.72
CA ASN A 218 1.66 -26.69 1.60
C ASN A 218 0.65 -27.76 2.00
N ASN A 219 -0.45 -27.88 1.25
CA ASN A 219 -1.49 -28.87 1.51
C ASN A 219 -1.98 -28.84 2.98
N GLY A 220 -2.06 -27.65 3.57
CA GLY A 220 -2.49 -27.41 4.96
C GLY A 220 -1.43 -27.62 6.04
N ASN A 221 -0.21 -28.02 5.69
CA ASN A 221 0.89 -28.17 6.64
C ASN A 221 1.91 -27.05 6.48
N GLU A 222 2.35 -26.47 7.60
CA GLU A 222 3.40 -25.45 7.59
C GLU A 222 4.70 -26.02 7.00
N THR A 223 5.37 -25.21 6.18
CA THR A 223 6.61 -25.56 5.48
C THR A 223 7.54 -24.34 5.43
N HIS A 224 8.69 -24.50 4.80
CA HIS A 224 9.74 -23.48 4.77
C HIS A 224 9.71 -22.65 3.49
N LEU A 225 9.90 -21.33 3.66
CA LEU A 225 10.22 -20.42 2.59
C LEU A 225 11.61 -20.77 2.01
N GLY A 226 11.75 -20.63 0.69
CA GLY A 226 13.04 -20.69 0.02
C GLY A 226 13.78 -19.36 0.15
N THR A 227 14.40 -18.94 -0.93
CA THR A 227 15.18 -17.69 -0.96
C THR A 227 14.28 -16.46 -0.93
N ILE A 228 14.58 -15.52 -0.04
CA ILE A 228 13.90 -14.23 0.10
C ILE A 228 14.87 -13.11 -0.26
N SER A 229 14.42 -12.18 -1.10
CA SER A 229 15.13 -10.94 -1.44
C SER A 229 14.15 -9.77 -1.42
N GLY A 230 14.62 -8.55 -1.62
CA GLY A 230 13.75 -7.38 -1.68
C GLY A 230 14.51 -6.10 -1.96
N ASN A 231 13.75 -5.03 -2.20
CA ASN A 231 14.26 -3.67 -2.21
C ASN A 231 14.16 -3.04 -0.82
N ASN A 232 15.01 -2.06 -0.54
CA ASN A 232 14.95 -1.21 0.65
C ASN A 232 14.46 0.18 0.26
#